data_AF-H8Z8I6-F1
#
_entry.id   AF-H8Z8I6-F1
#
_cell.length_a   1.000
_cell.length_b   1.000
_cell.length_c   1.000
_cell.angle_alpha   90.00
_cell.angle_beta   90.00
_cell.angle_gamma   90.00
#
_symmetry.space_group_name_H-M   'P 1'
#
loop_
_entity.id
_entity.type
_entity.pdbx_description
1 polymer ?
#
loop_
_entity_poly.entity_id
_entity_poly.type
_entity_poly.pdbx_seq_one_letter_code
_entity_poly.pdbx_strand_id
1 'polypeptide(L)'
;MTRSDAPERATTYRLKLLPAALDEWNALDGSVKALFKKLLKKRLAQPHVPGAELHRELRDCYKIKLRKQGYRLVYQIEDDALIFPPVLSS
;
A
#
# COMPACT_ATOMS: atom_id res chain seq x y z
N MET A 1 15.37 -0.76 -26.86
CA MET A 1 15.65 -1.61 -25.68
C MET A 1 14.32 -2.10 -25.15
N THR A 2 14.16 -3.42 -25.13
CA THR A 2 12.92 -4.15 -24.90
C THR A 2 12.59 -4.25 -23.41
N ARG A 3 11.36 -3.90 -23.02
CA ARG A 3 10.44 -4.59 -22.09
C ARG A 3 9.03 -4.12 -22.49
N SER A 4 8.19 -4.84 -23.24
CA SER A 4 7.68 -6.21 -23.01
C SER A 4 7.44 -6.45 -21.53
N ASP A 5 6.31 -5.93 -21.02
CA ASP A 5 5.25 -6.73 -20.41
C ASP A 5 4.10 -5.75 -20.06
N ALA A 6 3.08 -5.65 -20.93
CA ALA A 6 1.80 -5.12 -20.49
C ALA A 6 1.01 -6.35 -20.03
N PRO A 7 0.93 -6.67 -18.72
CA PRO A 7 0.16 -7.80 -18.31
C PRO A 7 -1.31 -7.47 -18.56
N GLU A 8 -1.89 -8.30 -19.40
CA GLU A 8 -3.31 -8.54 -19.59
C GLU A 8 -4.13 -8.16 -18.34
N ARG A 9 -5.10 -7.27 -18.59
CA ARG A 9 -5.98 -6.58 -17.64
C ARG A 9 -6.61 -7.53 -16.62
N ALA A 10 -5.93 -7.81 -15.53
CA ALA A 10 -6.58 -8.20 -14.30
C ALA A 10 -7.06 -6.91 -13.64
N THR A 11 -8.37 -6.71 -13.55
CA THR A 11 -9.05 -5.62 -12.82
C THR A 11 -8.79 -5.65 -11.30
N THR A 12 -7.68 -6.22 -10.85
CA THR A 12 -7.34 -6.45 -9.46
C THR A 12 -5.86 -6.16 -9.28
N TYR A 13 -5.58 -5.07 -8.55
CA TYR A 13 -4.22 -4.66 -8.25
C TYR A 13 -3.49 -5.76 -7.48
N ARG A 14 -2.19 -5.94 -7.70
CA ARG A 14 -1.37 -6.92 -6.96
C ARG A 14 -0.86 -6.30 -5.66
N LEU A 15 -0.63 -7.10 -4.62
CA LEU A 15 -0.03 -6.62 -3.37
C LEU A 15 1.45 -7.02 -3.34
N LYS A 16 2.36 -6.05 -3.33
CA LYS A 16 3.80 -6.26 -3.15
C LYS A 16 4.23 -5.69 -1.81
N LEU A 17 4.73 -6.55 -0.92
CA LEU A 17 5.39 -6.11 0.30
C LEU A 17 6.90 -6.31 0.14
N LEU A 18 7.67 -5.25 0.38
CA LEU A 18 9.11 -5.37 0.51
C LEU A 18 9.42 -6.20 1.77
N PRO A 19 10.50 -7.00 1.79
CA PRO A 19 10.84 -7.83 2.95
C PRO A 19 10.94 -7.02 4.24
N ALA A 20 11.56 -5.84 4.22
CA ALA A 20 11.60 -4.94 5.37
C ALA A 20 10.21 -4.49 5.85
N ALA A 21 9.30 -4.16 4.90
CA ALA A 21 7.93 -3.81 5.23
C ALA A 21 7.11 -5.03 5.70
N LEU A 22 7.46 -6.24 5.25
CA LEU A 22 6.83 -7.48 5.69
C LEU A 22 7.23 -7.80 7.14
N ASP A 23 8.48 -7.54 7.54
CA ASP A 23 8.93 -7.66 8.92
C ASP A 23 8.21 -6.67 9.83
N GLU A 24 8.13 -5.40 9.44
CA GLU A 24 7.33 -4.39 10.15
C GLU A 24 5.86 -4.81 10.23
N TRP A 25 5.30 -5.27 9.11
CA TRP A 25 3.93 -5.78 9.07
C TRP A 25 3.76 -6.94 10.02
N ASN A 26 4.70 -7.88 10.09
CA ASN A 26 4.67 -9.02 10.99
C ASN A 26 4.86 -8.62 12.46
N ALA A 27 5.58 -7.53 12.73
CA ALA A 27 5.69 -6.95 14.07
C ALA A 27 4.39 -6.25 14.54
N LEU A 28 3.49 -5.88 13.62
CA LEU A 28 2.19 -5.32 13.99
C LEU A 28 1.29 -6.33 14.73
N ASP A 29 0.52 -5.81 15.68
CA ASP A 29 -0.55 -6.56 16.35
C ASP A 29 -1.55 -7.17 15.37
N GLY A 30 -2.04 -8.38 15.69
CA GLY A 30 -3.04 -9.09 14.88
C GLY A 30 -4.30 -8.26 14.60
N SER A 31 -4.72 -7.45 15.57
CA SER A 31 -5.85 -6.52 15.43
C SER A 31 -5.59 -5.43 14.38
N VAL A 32 -4.38 -4.88 14.35
CA VAL A 32 -3.96 -3.84 13.39
C VAL A 32 -3.86 -4.44 11.99
N LYS A 33 -3.23 -5.62 11.86
CA LYS A 33 -3.17 -6.38 10.59
C LYS A 33 -4.55 -6.65 10.01
N ALA A 34 -5.52 -7.05 10.84
CA ALA A 34 -6.88 -7.34 10.40
C ALA A 34 -7.59 -6.10 9.83
N LEU A 35 -7.39 -4.94 10.47
CA LEU A 35 -7.95 -3.67 10.01
C LEU A 35 -7.29 -3.20 8.72
N PHE A 36 -5.96 -3.26 8.64
CA PHE A 36 -5.27 -2.96 7.40
C PHE A 36 -5.67 -3.90 6.27
N LYS A 37 -5.79 -5.21 6.49
CA LYS A 37 -6.30 -6.15 5.48
C LYS A 37 -7.68 -5.76 4.96
N LYS A 38 -8.60 -5.36 5.84
CA LYS A 38 -9.94 -4.88 5.44
C LYS A 38 -9.86 -3.62 4.57
N LEU A 39 -9.00 -2.66 4.96
CA LEU A 39 -8.81 -1.43 4.19
C LEU A 39 -8.12 -1.71 2.85
N LEU A 40 -7.11 -2.58 2.84
CA LEU A 40 -6.39 -2.97 1.64
C LEU A 40 -7.27 -3.71 0.66
N LYS A 41 -8.16 -4.60 1.09
CA LYS A 41 -9.17 -5.18 0.19
C LYS A 41 -10.01 -4.12 -0.51
N LYS A 42 -10.39 -3.04 0.21
CA LYS A 42 -11.08 -1.90 -0.41
C LYS A 42 -10.16 -1.14 -1.36
N ARG A 43 -8.88 -0.98 -1.03
CA ARG A 43 -7.89 -0.34 -1.90
C ARG A 43 -7.58 -1.17 -3.15
N LEU A 44 -7.55 -2.49 -3.07
CA LEU A 44 -7.36 -3.34 -4.26
C LEU A 44 -8.47 -3.16 -5.30
N ALA A 45 -9.68 -2.76 -4.87
CA ALA A 45 -10.77 -2.36 -5.75
C ALA A 45 -10.71 -0.88 -6.16
N GLN A 46 -10.29 0.01 -5.26
CA GLN A 46 -10.15 1.45 -5.51
C GLN A 46 -8.87 1.98 -4.84
N PRO A 47 -7.71 1.91 -5.51
CA PRO A 47 -6.43 2.20 -4.87
C PRO A 47 -6.12 3.70 -4.88
N HIS A 48 -6.64 4.42 -5.87
CA HIS A 48 -6.53 5.87 -5.99
C HIS A 48 -7.53 6.56 -5.07
N VAL A 49 -7.01 7.27 -4.08
CA VAL A 49 -7.80 7.91 -3.02
C VAL A 49 -7.33 9.35 -2.90
N PRO A 50 -8.01 10.30 -3.57
CA PRO A 50 -7.51 11.66 -3.70
C PRO A 50 -7.32 12.36 -2.33
N GLY A 51 -8.15 12.07 -1.33
CA GLY A 51 -7.99 12.62 0.03
C GLY A 51 -6.85 12.02 0.86
N ALA A 52 -6.25 10.92 0.41
CA ALA A 52 -5.14 10.24 1.09
C ALA A 52 -3.79 10.41 0.39
N GLU A 53 -3.78 11.09 -0.76
CA GLU A 53 -2.62 11.27 -1.62
C GLU A 53 -1.52 12.14 -0.95
N LEU A 54 -0.27 11.79 -1.21
CA LEU A 54 0.90 12.53 -0.75
C LEU A 54 1.28 13.60 -1.78
N HIS A 55 0.72 14.80 -1.61
CA HIS A 55 0.81 15.95 -2.53
C HIS A 55 2.19 16.54 -2.87
N ARG A 56 3.31 16.07 -2.31
CA ARG A 56 4.62 16.72 -2.51
C ARG A 56 5.46 16.10 -3.63
N GLU A 57 6.05 14.94 -3.38
CA GLU A 57 7.07 14.34 -4.27
C GLU A 57 6.82 12.87 -4.59
N LEU A 58 5.76 12.29 -4.01
CA LEU A 58 5.45 10.88 -4.12
C LEU A 58 4.17 10.71 -4.95
N ARG A 59 4.31 10.72 -6.29
CA ARG A 59 3.21 10.32 -7.18
C ARG A 59 2.75 8.92 -6.82
N ASP A 60 1.44 8.72 -6.85
CA ASP A 60 0.80 7.43 -6.57
C ASP A 60 1.04 6.87 -5.15
N CYS A 61 1.49 7.71 -4.22
CA CYS A 61 1.59 7.35 -2.80
C CYS A 61 0.39 7.84 -2.00
N TYR A 62 -0.16 6.92 -1.22
CA TYR A 62 -1.35 7.11 -0.42
C TYR A 62 -1.08 6.70 1.03
N LYS A 63 -1.74 7.38 1.97
CA LYS A 63 -1.63 7.08 3.41
C LYS A 63 -2.94 6.53 3.98
N ILE A 64 -2.86 5.40 4.67
CA ILE A 64 -3.92 4.83 5.50
C ILE A 64 -3.66 5.24 6.95
N LYS A 65 -4.61 5.94 7.57
CA LYS A 65 -4.54 6.35 8.98
C LYS A 65 -5.50 5.50 9.81
N LEU A 66 -4.97 4.72 10.74
CA LEU A 66 -5.76 4.01 11.75
C LEU A 66 -5.84 4.86 13.02
N ARG A 67 -6.77 5.83 13.02
CA ARG A 67 -6.99 6.74 14.17
C ARG A 67 -7.19 6.01 15.50
N LYS A 68 -7.88 4.86 15.48
CA LYS A 68 -8.16 4.07 16.68
C LYS A 68 -6.95 3.39 17.29
N GLN A 69 -5.91 3.08 16.50
CA GLN A 69 -4.70 2.42 16.99
C GLN A 69 -3.45 3.30 16.94
N GLY A 70 -3.56 4.55 16.47
CA GLY A 70 -2.41 5.44 16.32
C GLY A 70 -1.49 5.11 15.15
N TYR A 71 -1.76 4.06 14.37
CA TYR A 71 -0.92 3.64 13.25
C TYR A 71 -1.18 4.44 11.97
N ARG A 72 -0.12 4.58 11.18
CA ARG A 72 -0.14 5.18 9.84
C ARG A 72 0.63 4.25 8.92
N LEU A 73 0.03 3.93 7.79
CA LEU A 73 0.65 3.09 6.78
C LEU A 73 0.65 3.83 5.47
N VAL A 74 1.80 3.87 4.82
CA VAL A 74 1.94 4.47 3.50
C VAL A 74 2.06 3.32 2.49
N TYR A 75 1.35 3.43 1.38
CA TYR A 75 1.49 2.51 0.25
C TYR A 75 1.63 3.32 -1.03
N GLN A 76 2.36 2.77 -1.98
CA GLN A 76 2.52 3.30 -3.32
C GLN A 76 1.78 2.41 -4.32
N ILE A 77 1.29 2.97 -5.41
CA ILE A 77 0.80 2.20 -6.55
C ILE A 77 1.85 2.30 -7.65
N GLU A 78 2.32 1.16 -8.17
CA GLU A 78 3.28 1.07 -9.26
C GLU A 78 2.89 -0.10 -10.15
N ASP A 79 2.71 0.14 -11.46
CA ASP A 79 2.37 -0.89 -12.46
C ASP A 79 1.24 -1.84 -11.99
N ASP A 80 0.12 -1.25 -11.56
CA ASP A 80 -1.04 -1.97 -11.00
C ASP A 80 -0.73 -2.84 -9.77
N ALA A 81 0.33 -2.53 -9.02
CA ALA A 81 0.67 -3.16 -7.76
C ALA A 81 0.72 -2.14 -6.61
N LEU A 82 0.11 -2.47 -5.47
CA LEU A 82 0.30 -1.77 -4.22
C LEU A 82 1.62 -2.21 -3.60
N ILE A 83 2.61 -1.32 -3.59
CA ILE A 83 3.91 -1.49 -2.95
C ILE A 83 3.87 -0.91 -1.53
N PHE A 84 4.36 -1.66 -0.56
CA PHE A 84 4.57 -1.20 0.81
C PHE A 84 6.03 -0.81 0.98
N PRO A 85 6.37 0.49 0.97
CA PRO A 85 7.68 0.92 1.41
C PRO A 85 7.83 0.65 2.91
N PRO A 86 9.02 0.27 3.40
CA PRO A 86 9.30 0.26 4.83
C PRO A 86 9.03 1.66 5.36
N VAL A 87 8.26 1.77 6.46
CA VAL A 87 8.06 3.09 7.05
C VAL A 87 9.38 3.47 7.72
N LEU A 88 10.16 4.35 7.07
CA LEU A 88 11.24 5.09 7.72
C LEU A 88 10.60 6.01 8.78
N SER A 89 10.21 5.42 9.90
CA SER A 89 9.87 6.14 11.11
C SER A 89 11.20 6.53 11.74
N SER A 90 11.77 7.64 11.27
CA SER A 90 12.75 8.40 12.05
C SER A 90 12.06 9.26 13.09
#